data_AF-A0A813FNQ7-F1
#
_entry.id   AF-A0A813FNQ7-F1
#
_cell.length_a   1.000
_cell.length_b   1.000
_cell.length_c   1.000
_cell.angle_alpha   90.00
_cell.angle_beta   90.00
_cell.angle_gamma   90.00
#
_symmetry.space_group_name_H-M   'P 1'
#
loop_
_entity.id
_entity.type
_entity.pdbx_description
1 polymer ?
#
loop_
_entity_poly.entity_id
_entity_poly.type
_entity_poly.pdbx_seq_one_letter_code
_entity_poly.pdbx_strand_id
1 'polypeptide(L)'
;ITPRTGMDGRPMTRATVDRQRARGSVCSSVTIVIHSTWGDQFYVGLTSLELLDGNLATIPLKEGMLEAYPRDLNDLEGVDNDVRTLDKLNDGVNCTSDDRHMWLAPFLKAQDAQEAPRNLIRFDFGGEKQEVAGFNMWNYNKNVEDTSRGVREFSVYCDDRFIATFLCRKAPGHVNFDFKQVVLIDQPPSVDGILRRVGAPPVVPSMPSRGRLDNSRRPSVSGGEPRPSSRNGRPPSGSERRPSSRGPGLERAPSFGNLESEELLQQYETPLHPCGFIYKLLLLSTWSDVHYIGLDGLEFYDLAGRPLRPKRAHSNHGSIRNLPGMEADVRTE
;
A
#
# COMPACT_ATOMS: atom_id res chain seq x y z
N ILE A 1 -34.07 -8.07 5.79
CA ILE A 1 -33.57 -7.74 4.44
C ILE A 1 -32.85 -8.98 3.92
N THR A 2 -33.52 -9.73 3.04
CA THR A 2 -32.98 -10.97 2.45
C THR A 2 -31.86 -10.61 1.48
N PRO A 3 -30.65 -11.19 1.59
CA PRO A 3 -29.57 -10.92 0.65
C PRO A 3 -29.97 -11.48 -0.72
N ARG A 4 -29.98 -10.61 -1.73
CA ARG A 4 -30.20 -11.03 -3.12
C ARG A 4 -28.95 -11.76 -3.60
N THR A 5 -29.03 -13.07 -3.73
CA THR A 5 -28.07 -13.93 -4.39
C THR A 5 -28.12 -13.71 -5.90
N GLY A 6 -26.96 -13.64 -6.57
CA GLY A 6 -26.90 -13.79 -8.03
C GLY A 6 -27.36 -15.19 -8.44
N MET A 7 -27.77 -15.38 -9.71
CA MET A 7 -28.26 -16.67 -10.20
C MET A 7 -27.25 -17.84 -10.09
N ASP A 8 -26.01 -17.59 -9.69
CA ASP A 8 -24.96 -18.59 -9.45
C ASP A 8 -24.52 -18.71 -7.97
N GLY A 9 -25.25 -18.09 -7.02
CA GLY A 9 -25.02 -18.29 -5.58
C GLY A 9 -23.71 -17.71 -5.02
N ARG A 10 -23.02 -16.83 -5.75
CA ARG A 10 -21.80 -16.15 -5.29
C ARG A 10 -22.12 -14.91 -4.43
N PRO A 11 -21.29 -14.58 -3.42
CA PRO A 11 -21.16 -13.20 -2.96
C PRO A 11 -20.52 -12.37 -4.08
N MET A 12 -21.05 -11.19 -4.39
CA MET A 12 -20.40 -10.27 -5.31
C MET A 12 -19.09 -9.75 -4.68
N THR A 13 -17.95 -10.41 -4.92
CA THR A 13 -16.60 -9.93 -4.51
C THR A 13 -16.11 -8.74 -5.33
N ARG A 14 -16.89 -8.31 -6.31
CA ARG A 14 -16.87 -6.94 -6.81
C ARG A 14 -18.09 -6.26 -6.20
N ALA A 15 -17.90 -5.24 -5.36
CA ALA A 15 -18.94 -4.23 -5.19
C ALA A 15 -19.12 -3.56 -6.56
N THR A 16 -19.87 -4.18 -7.46
CA THR A 16 -20.31 -3.54 -8.70
C THR A 16 -21.57 -2.77 -8.35
N VAL A 17 -21.36 -1.72 -7.58
CA VAL A 17 -22.20 -0.55 -7.75
C VAL A 17 -21.37 0.27 -8.71
N ASP A 18 -21.74 0.31 -10.00
CA ASP A 18 -21.28 1.38 -10.89
C ASP A 18 -21.85 2.67 -10.32
N ARG A 19 -21.22 3.13 -9.24
CA ARG A 19 -21.63 4.28 -8.49
C ARG A 19 -21.26 5.45 -9.37
N GLN A 20 -22.23 6.01 -10.06
CA GLN A 20 -21.98 7.14 -10.96
C GLN A 20 -21.81 8.45 -10.19
N ARG A 21 -22.18 8.48 -8.90
CA ARG A 21 -22.08 9.66 -8.03
C ARG A 21 -21.81 9.29 -6.59
N ALA A 22 -21.03 10.12 -5.91
CA ALA A 22 -20.86 10.08 -4.46
C ALA A 22 -21.07 11.46 -3.86
N ARG A 23 -21.43 11.53 -2.57
CA ARG A 23 -21.57 12.83 -1.90
C ARG A 23 -20.17 13.36 -1.63
N GLY A 24 -19.83 14.47 -2.26
CA GLY A 24 -18.56 15.15 -2.00
C GLY A 24 -18.62 16.11 -0.83
N SER A 25 -17.46 16.37 -0.26
CA SER A 25 -17.21 17.52 0.60
C SER A 25 -16.75 18.68 -0.28
N VAL A 26 -17.38 19.85 -0.15
CA VAL A 26 -16.91 21.07 -0.80
C VAL A 26 -15.88 21.72 0.11
N CYS A 27 -14.60 21.68 -0.30
CA CYS A 27 -13.48 22.18 0.48
C CYS A 27 -12.47 22.96 -0.36
N SER A 28 -11.63 23.75 0.31
CA SER A 28 -10.47 24.44 -0.28
C SER A 28 -9.20 23.60 -0.24
N SER A 29 -9.14 22.58 0.61
CA SER A 29 -8.02 21.64 0.66
C SER A 29 -8.41 20.24 1.13
N VAL A 30 -7.60 19.25 0.74
CA VAL A 30 -7.65 17.87 1.24
C VAL A 30 -6.27 17.49 1.76
N THR A 31 -6.19 16.97 2.99
CA THR A 31 -4.95 16.50 3.58
C THR A 31 -5.05 15.01 3.91
N ILE A 32 -4.07 14.25 3.43
CA ILE A 32 -3.85 12.85 3.77
C ILE A 32 -2.70 12.78 4.78
N VAL A 33 -2.98 12.24 5.96
CA VAL A 33 -2.00 12.03 7.03
C VAL A 33 -1.66 10.55 7.08
N ILE A 34 -0.41 10.18 6.84
CA ILE A 34 0.03 8.78 6.82
C ILE A 34 0.51 8.37 8.21
N HIS A 35 -0.08 7.30 8.76
CA HIS A 35 0.21 6.80 10.10
C HIS A 35 1.13 5.60 10.12
N SER A 36 1.02 4.72 9.12
CA SER A 36 1.83 3.51 9.05
C SER A 36 2.04 3.00 7.63
N THR A 37 3.07 2.18 7.48
CA THR A 37 3.41 1.44 6.27
C THR A 37 3.09 -0.06 6.44
N TRP A 38 3.24 -0.83 5.37
CA TRP A 38 3.09 -2.30 5.41
C TRP A 38 4.27 -3.04 6.04
N GLY A 39 5.35 -2.35 6.42
CA GLY A 39 6.47 -2.97 7.14
C GLY A 39 7.78 -2.19 7.11
N ASP A 40 7.98 -1.29 6.15
CA ASP A 40 9.21 -0.49 6.08
C ASP A 40 9.20 0.62 7.16
N GLN A 41 10.28 0.68 7.96
CA GLN A 41 10.39 1.61 9.09
C GLN A 41 10.95 2.97 8.68
N PHE A 42 11.55 3.07 7.50
CA PHE A 42 12.33 4.22 7.06
C PHE A 42 11.73 4.92 5.85
N TYR A 43 10.92 4.24 5.05
CA TYR A 43 10.40 4.79 3.81
C TYR A 43 8.92 4.51 3.64
N VAL A 44 8.23 5.47 3.04
CA VAL A 44 6.84 5.33 2.62
C VAL A 44 6.71 5.78 1.18
N GLY A 45 5.91 5.05 0.40
CA GLY A 45 5.69 5.36 -1.00
C GLY A 45 4.27 5.11 -1.47
N LEU A 46 3.97 5.68 -2.61
CA LEU A 46 2.75 5.47 -3.39
C LEU A 46 3.12 5.50 -4.87
N THR A 47 2.32 4.83 -5.69
CA THR A 47 2.45 4.89 -7.14
C THR A 47 1.67 6.09 -7.70
N SER A 48 0.42 6.30 -7.29
CA SER A 48 -0.42 7.39 -7.81
C SER A 48 -1.58 7.74 -6.86
N LEU A 49 -2.03 9.00 -6.94
CA LEU A 49 -3.23 9.54 -6.29
C LEU A 49 -4.02 10.42 -7.28
N GLU A 50 -5.30 10.13 -7.47
CA GLU A 50 -6.20 10.96 -8.29
C GLU A 50 -7.43 11.37 -7.47
N LEU A 51 -7.65 12.68 -7.27
CA LEU A 51 -8.86 13.16 -6.62
C LEU A 51 -10.10 12.96 -7.51
N LEU A 52 -11.25 12.70 -6.89
CA LEU A 52 -12.52 12.46 -7.56
C LEU A 52 -13.56 13.53 -7.19
N ASP A 53 -14.32 14.00 -8.18
CA ASP A 53 -15.46 14.90 -7.99
C ASP A 53 -16.75 14.16 -7.61
N GLY A 54 -17.86 14.87 -7.43
CA GLY A 54 -19.18 14.29 -7.12
C GLY A 54 -19.73 13.31 -8.17
N ASN A 55 -19.20 13.32 -9.39
CA ASN A 55 -19.52 12.38 -10.47
C ASN A 55 -18.50 11.23 -10.58
N LEU A 56 -17.58 11.12 -9.62
CA LEU A 56 -16.42 10.22 -9.65
C LEU A 56 -15.53 10.41 -10.89
N ALA A 57 -15.51 11.60 -11.48
CA ALA A 57 -14.55 11.98 -12.48
C ALA A 57 -13.27 12.50 -11.80
N THR A 58 -12.12 12.28 -12.43
CA THR A 58 -10.83 12.76 -11.92
C THR A 58 -10.77 14.28 -11.96
N ILE A 59 -10.39 14.91 -10.84
CA ILE A 59 -10.14 16.34 -10.75
C ILE A 59 -8.71 16.60 -11.26
N PRO A 60 -8.53 17.36 -12.36
CA PRO A 60 -7.19 17.68 -12.85
C PRO A 60 -6.42 18.57 -11.86
N LEU A 61 -5.21 18.16 -11.50
CA LEU A 61 -4.34 18.93 -10.62
C LEU A 61 -3.50 19.92 -11.42
N LYS A 62 -3.52 21.19 -11.02
CA LYS A 62 -2.63 22.23 -11.55
C LYS A 62 -1.28 22.19 -10.82
N GLU A 63 -0.26 22.80 -11.42
CA GLU A 63 1.04 22.98 -10.76
C GLU A 63 0.87 23.75 -9.44
N GLY A 64 1.57 23.30 -8.39
CA GLY A 64 1.49 23.90 -7.05
C GLY A 64 0.28 23.46 -6.21
N MET A 65 -0.67 22.71 -6.76
CA MET A 65 -1.80 22.19 -5.95
C MET A 65 -1.40 21.01 -5.04
N LEU A 66 -0.25 20.37 -5.29
CA LEU A 66 0.18 19.18 -4.57
C LEU A 66 1.44 19.49 -3.74
N GLU A 67 1.34 19.23 -2.44
CA GLU A 67 2.43 19.37 -1.47
C GLU A 67 2.56 18.10 -0.64
N ALA A 68 3.76 17.82 -0.13
CA ALA A 68 3.99 16.75 0.82
C ALA A 68 5.10 17.10 1.81
N TYR A 69 5.03 16.49 2.99
CA TYR A 69 6.08 16.56 3.99
C TYR A 69 6.32 15.17 4.60
N PRO A 70 7.58 14.67 4.59
CA PRO A 70 8.67 15.13 3.72
C PRO A 70 8.24 15.08 2.26
N ARG A 71 8.83 15.94 1.42
CA ARG A 71 8.42 16.07 0.02
C ARG A 71 8.72 14.79 -0.75
N ASP A 72 9.94 14.29 -0.62
CA ASP A 72 10.46 13.06 -1.23
C ASP A 72 11.85 12.76 -0.63
N LEU A 73 12.59 11.80 -1.18
CA LEU A 73 13.92 11.44 -0.71
C LEU A 73 14.96 12.58 -0.78
N ASN A 74 14.77 13.58 -1.64
CA ASN A 74 15.73 14.69 -1.77
C ASN A 74 15.71 15.64 -0.57
N ASP A 75 14.75 15.48 0.36
CA ASP A 75 14.77 16.17 1.66
C ASP A 75 15.80 15.55 2.63
N LEU A 76 16.37 14.37 2.34
CA LEU A 76 17.40 13.74 3.19
C LEU A 76 18.77 14.38 3.00
N GLU A 77 19.56 14.47 4.06
CA GLU A 77 20.97 14.85 3.98
C GLU A 77 21.79 13.84 3.17
N GLY A 78 22.56 14.33 2.20
CA GLY A 78 23.43 13.51 1.35
C GLY A 78 22.70 12.70 0.26
N VAL A 79 21.39 12.91 0.09
CA VAL A 79 20.63 12.39 -1.05
C VAL A 79 20.30 13.55 -1.97
N ASP A 80 20.69 13.44 -3.23
CA ASP A 80 20.39 14.44 -4.26
C ASP A 80 20.05 13.70 -5.57
N ASN A 81 19.15 14.29 -6.37
CA ASN A 81 18.71 13.80 -7.69
C ASN A 81 18.03 12.41 -7.68
N ASP A 82 17.37 12.03 -6.59
CA ASP A 82 16.49 10.87 -6.62
C ASP A 82 15.25 11.19 -7.47
N VAL A 83 14.88 10.29 -8.38
CA VAL A 83 13.81 10.48 -9.36
C VAL A 83 12.41 10.21 -8.81
N ARG A 84 12.30 9.67 -7.59
CA ARG A 84 11.03 9.29 -6.94
C ARG A 84 10.37 10.47 -6.25
N THR A 85 10.17 11.53 -7.01
CA THR A 85 9.74 12.85 -6.55
C THR A 85 8.22 12.97 -6.44
N LEU A 86 7.75 14.01 -5.76
CA LEU A 86 6.31 14.22 -5.50
C LEU A 86 5.42 14.24 -6.75
N ASP A 87 5.93 14.72 -7.88
CA ASP A 87 5.20 14.75 -9.16
C ASP A 87 4.82 13.35 -9.68
N LYS A 88 5.46 12.28 -9.18
CA LYS A 88 5.09 10.91 -9.56
C LYS A 88 3.71 10.51 -9.07
N LEU A 89 3.15 11.18 -8.06
CA LEU A 89 1.78 10.91 -7.61
C LEU A 89 0.72 11.22 -8.65
N ASN A 90 1.02 12.04 -9.66
CA ASN A 90 0.06 12.47 -10.67
C ASN A 90 0.67 12.57 -12.09
N ASP A 91 1.68 11.73 -12.39
CA ASP A 91 2.34 11.70 -13.71
C ASP A 91 1.58 10.92 -14.79
N GLY A 92 0.46 10.29 -14.41
CA GLY A 92 -0.42 9.51 -15.30
C GLY A 92 -0.04 8.03 -15.45
N VAL A 93 1.04 7.57 -14.80
CA VAL A 93 1.51 6.17 -14.88
C VAL A 93 1.06 5.40 -13.62
N ASN A 94 -0.23 5.10 -13.55
CA ASN A 94 -0.85 4.61 -12.30
C ASN A 94 -0.60 3.12 -11.99
N CYS A 95 -0.57 2.26 -13.02
CA CYS A 95 -0.40 0.81 -12.86
C CYS A 95 0.99 0.38 -13.38
N THR A 96 1.99 0.48 -12.51
CA THR A 96 3.40 0.23 -12.86
C THR A 96 4.14 -0.53 -11.76
N SER A 97 5.24 -1.19 -12.12
CA SER A 97 6.26 -1.72 -11.19
C SER A 97 7.61 -1.02 -11.36
N ASP A 98 7.68 -0.03 -12.26
CA ASP A 98 8.85 0.83 -12.45
C ASP A 98 8.85 1.93 -11.39
N ASP A 99 9.83 1.90 -10.49
CA ASP A 99 9.87 2.84 -9.36
C ASP A 99 10.21 4.26 -9.79
N ARG A 100 10.71 4.50 -11.00
CA ARG A 100 10.89 5.85 -11.55
C ARG A 100 9.58 6.61 -11.76
N HIS A 101 8.47 5.88 -11.77
CA HIS A 101 7.09 6.38 -11.82
C HIS A 101 6.38 6.23 -10.47
N MET A 102 7.11 6.23 -9.36
CA MET A 102 6.54 6.14 -8.01
C MET A 102 7.12 7.22 -7.11
N TRP A 103 6.31 7.71 -6.20
CA TRP A 103 6.74 8.63 -5.15
C TRP A 103 7.33 7.84 -3.97
N LEU A 104 8.45 8.31 -3.43
CA LEU A 104 9.02 7.79 -2.18
C LEU A 104 9.49 8.92 -1.29
N ALA A 105 9.15 8.83 -0.01
CA ALA A 105 9.57 9.78 1.01
C ALA A 105 10.10 9.05 2.26
N PRO A 106 10.94 9.73 3.07
CA PRO A 106 11.28 9.26 4.40
C PRO A 106 10.02 9.08 5.25
N PHE A 107 9.87 7.89 5.84
CA PHE A 107 8.86 7.65 6.85
C PHE A 107 9.37 8.20 8.19
N LEU A 108 8.52 9.00 8.84
CA LEU A 108 8.76 9.69 10.09
C LEU A 108 7.84 9.09 11.15
N LYS A 109 8.27 7.94 11.67
CA LYS A 109 7.54 7.24 12.73
C LYS A 109 7.49 8.10 13.99
N ALA A 110 6.31 8.25 14.56
CA ALA A 110 6.14 8.83 15.90
C ALA A 110 6.96 8.02 16.91
N GLN A 111 7.84 8.70 17.65
CA GLN A 111 8.72 8.05 18.64
C GLN A 111 7.91 7.68 19.89
N ASP A 112 6.91 8.49 20.22
CA ASP A 112 5.97 8.29 21.32
C ASP A 112 4.52 8.38 20.82
N ALA A 113 3.59 7.73 21.53
CA ALA A 113 2.16 7.78 21.21
C ALA A 113 1.54 9.20 21.28
N GLN A 114 2.28 10.16 21.85
CA GLN A 114 1.90 11.56 21.96
C GLN A 114 2.41 12.42 20.80
N GLU A 115 3.37 11.93 19.99
CA GLU A 115 3.93 12.68 18.87
C GLU A 115 2.99 12.60 17.66
N ALA A 116 2.67 13.75 17.06
CA ALA A 116 1.79 13.80 15.91
C ALA A 116 2.45 13.12 14.68
N PRO A 117 1.67 12.39 13.87
CA PRO A 117 2.16 11.87 12.59
C PRO A 117 2.65 13.02 11.70
N ARG A 118 3.81 12.81 11.08
CA ARG A 118 4.51 13.85 10.32
C ARG A 118 4.46 13.63 8.81
N ASN A 119 4.08 12.46 8.32
CA ASN A 119 3.97 12.21 6.89
C ASN A 119 2.63 12.74 6.36
N LEU A 120 2.67 13.78 5.53
CA LEU A 120 1.51 14.50 5.04
C LEU A 120 1.56 14.62 3.51
N ILE A 121 0.41 14.48 2.85
CA ILE A 121 0.19 14.85 1.45
C ILE A 121 -1.01 15.80 1.43
N ARG A 122 -0.84 16.99 0.87
CA ARG A 122 -1.87 18.04 0.85
C ARG A 122 -2.18 18.45 -0.59
N PHE A 123 -3.47 18.51 -0.88
CA PHE A 123 -4.03 19.11 -2.08
C PHE A 123 -4.62 20.47 -1.70
N ASP A 124 -4.09 21.56 -2.25
CA ASP A 124 -4.57 22.93 -2.06
C ASP A 124 -5.18 23.44 -3.37
N PHE A 125 -6.45 23.82 -3.34
CA PHE A 125 -7.16 24.28 -4.54
C PHE A 125 -6.99 25.79 -4.82
N GLY A 126 -6.05 26.46 -4.14
CA GLY A 126 -5.64 27.83 -4.48
C GLY A 126 -6.72 28.87 -4.16
N GLY A 127 -7.55 28.62 -3.14
CA GLY A 127 -8.61 29.52 -2.69
C GLY A 127 -9.97 29.30 -3.36
N GLU A 128 -10.04 28.49 -4.42
CA GLU A 128 -11.31 28.02 -4.98
C GLU A 128 -11.82 26.81 -4.20
N LYS A 129 -13.15 26.70 -4.03
CA LYS A 129 -13.76 25.53 -3.41
C LYS A 129 -14.01 24.46 -4.46
N GLN A 130 -13.57 23.24 -4.18
CA GLN A 130 -13.76 22.07 -5.02
C GLN A 130 -14.63 21.05 -4.29
N GLU A 131 -15.62 20.47 -4.98
CA GLU A 131 -16.30 19.27 -4.48
C GLU A 131 -15.40 18.06 -4.66
N VAL A 132 -15.05 17.40 -3.56
CA VAL A 132 -14.22 16.18 -3.54
C VAL A 132 -15.03 15.03 -2.93
N ALA A 133 -15.31 14.01 -3.73
CA ALA A 133 -15.99 12.78 -3.30
C ALA A 133 -15.04 11.74 -2.70
N GLY A 134 -13.76 11.80 -3.06
CA GLY A 134 -12.80 10.78 -2.70
C GLY A 134 -11.57 10.82 -3.59
N PHE A 135 -10.88 9.70 -3.70
CA PHE A 135 -9.72 9.54 -4.57
C PHE A 135 -9.47 8.09 -4.99
N ASN A 136 -8.86 7.93 -6.16
CA ASN A 136 -8.20 6.71 -6.55
C ASN A 136 -6.79 6.69 -5.97
N MET A 137 -6.35 5.54 -5.50
CA MET A 137 -5.01 5.34 -4.93
C MET A 137 -4.40 4.06 -5.45
N TRP A 138 -3.14 4.16 -5.90
CA TRP A 138 -2.29 3.03 -6.23
C TRP A 138 -1.10 3.03 -5.27
N ASN A 139 -1.00 1.97 -4.48
CA ASN A 139 0.05 1.86 -3.46
C ASN A 139 1.43 1.53 -4.09
N TYR A 140 2.52 1.66 -3.34
CA TYR A 140 3.89 1.43 -3.84
C TYR A 140 4.10 0.00 -4.35
N ASN A 141 4.47 -0.16 -5.63
CA ASN A 141 4.34 -1.44 -6.35
C ASN A 141 5.63 -1.94 -7.03
N LYS A 142 6.82 -1.54 -6.57
CA LYS A 142 8.09 -1.90 -7.24
C LYS A 142 8.28 -3.41 -7.43
N ASN A 143 8.22 -4.18 -6.34
CA ASN A 143 8.27 -5.65 -6.34
C ASN A 143 7.68 -6.16 -5.02
N VAL A 144 7.49 -7.48 -4.88
CA VAL A 144 6.82 -8.11 -3.73
C VAL A 144 7.47 -7.72 -2.39
N GLU A 145 8.80 -7.63 -2.32
CA GLU A 145 9.53 -7.27 -1.09
C GLU A 145 9.36 -5.79 -0.76
N ASP A 146 9.59 -4.93 -1.75
CA ASP A 146 9.58 -3.48 -1.61
C ASP A 146 8.17 -2.90 -1.44
N THR A 147 7.10 -3.65 -1.75
CA THR A 147 5.70 -3.24 -1.45
C THR A 147 5.45 -3.02 0.05
N SER A 148 6.35 -3.46 0.94
CA SER A 148 6.33 -3.14 2.37
C SER A 148 6.50 -1.64 2.67
N ARG A 149 7.02 -0.85 1.72
CA ARG A 149 7.07 0.62 1.77
C ARG A 149 5.73 1.29 1.51
N GLY A 150 4.72 0.54 1.06
CA GLY A 150 3.41 1.10 0.77
C GLY A 150 2.72 1.65 2.02
N VAL A 151 1.87 2.66 1.84
CA VAL A 151 0.97 3.18 2.87
C VAL A 151 0.05 2.05 3.36
N ARG A 152 -0.15 1.93 4.68
CA ARG A 152 -1.08 0.97 5.29
C ARG A 152 -2.27 1.66 5.93
N GLU A 153 -2.02 2.67 6.75
CA GLU A 153 -3.06 3.41 7.47
C GLU A 153 -2.85 4.91 7.26
N PHE A 154 -3.94 5.62 6.94
CA PHE A 154 -3.92 7.06 6.73
C PHE A 154 -5.25 7.69 7.13
N SER A 155 -5.23 8.94 7.57
CA SER A 155 -6.44 9.75 7.79
C SER A 155 -6.62 10.77 6.69
N VAL A 156 -7.88 11.10 6.39
CA VAL A 156 -8.26 12.13 5.43
C VAL A 156 -8.92 13.28 6.16
N TYR A 157 -8.56 14.49 5.76
CA TYR A 157 -9.13 15.73 6.25
C TYR A 157 -9.54 16.62 5.09
N CYS A 158 -10.63 17.36 5.25
CA CYS A 158 -11.06 18.40 4.31
C CYS A 158 -11.17 19.72 5.06
N ASP A 159 -10.47 20.78 4.60
CA ASP A 159 -10.37 22.06 5.32
C ASP A 159 -10.03 21.87 6.81
N ASP A 160 -9.00 21.07 7.07
CA ASP A 160 -8.52 20.68 8.41
C ASP A 160 -9.52 19.92 9.30
N ARG A 161 -10.73 19.64 8.80
CA ARG A 161 -11.73 18.83 9.47
C ARG A 161 -11.48 17.35 9.18
N PHE A 162 -11.32 16.57 10.25
CA PHE A 162 -11.21 15.12 10.16
C PHE A 162 -12.43 14.49 9.49
N ILE A 163 -12.18 13.64 8.49
CA ILE A 163 -13.21 12.83 7.84
C ILE A 163 -13.22 11.44 8.47
N ALA A 164 -12.15 10.68 8.25
CA ALA A 164 -12.00 9.30 8.71
C ALA A 164 -10.57 8.82 8.54
N THR A 165 -10.27 7.70 9.19
CA THR A 165 -9.07 6.90 8.96
C THR A 165 -9.42 5.70 8.09
N PHE A 166 -8.55 5.39 7.14
CA PHE A 166 -8.72 4.33 6.16
C PHE A 166 -7.50 3.40 6.14
N LEU A 167 -7.73 2.19 5.67
CA LEU A 167 -6.67 1.24 5.36
C LEU A 167 -6.41 1.20 3.85
N CYS A 168 -5.14 1.27 3.48
CA CYS A 168 -4.66 1.12 2.11
C CYS A 168 -4.16 -0.30 1.88
N ARG A 169 -4.61 -0.91 0.80
CA ARG A 169 -4.27 -2.26 0.33
C ARG A 169 -2.79 -2.32 -0.02
N LYS A 170 -2.07 -3.36 0.45
CA LYS A 170 -0.69 -3.59 -0.03
C LYS A 170 -0.74 -3.81 -1.54
N ALA A 171 0.19 -3.22 -2.28
CA ALA A 171 0.29 -3.47 -3.71
C ALA A 171 0.80 -4.92 -3.97
N PRO A 172 0.46 -5.52 -5.12
CA PRO A 172 0.82 -6.91 -5.43
C PRO A 172 2.31 -7.13 -5.77
N GLY A 173 3.06 -6.08 -6.10
CA GLY A 173 4.44 -6.17 -6.59
C GLY A 173 4.56 -6.57 -8.06
N HIS A 174 3.46 -6.49 -8.83
CA HIS A 174 3.39 -6.78 -10.27
C HIS A 174 2.24 -6.01 -10.92
N VAL A 175 2.13 -6.02 -12.26
CA VAL A 175 1.12 -5.25 -13.01
C VAL A 175 0.08 -6.11 -13.74
N ASN A 176 -0.11 -7.36 -13.32
CA ASN A 176 -1.04 -8.30 -13.98
C ASN A 176 -2.51 -7.86 -13.94
N PHE A 177 -2.88 -6.95 -13.04
CA PHE A 177 -4.20 -6.35 -12.93
C PHE A 177 -4.09 -4.93 -12.38
N ASP A 178 -5.11 -4.11 -12.62
CA ASP A 178 -5.22 -2.79 -11.98
C ASP A 178 -5.48 -2.96 -10.47
N PHE A 179 -4.50 -2.59 -9.66
CA PHE A 179 -4.55 -2.69 -8.21
C PHE A 179 -5.09 -1.42 -7.52
N LYS A 180 -5.72 -0.51 -8.28
CA LYS A 180 -6.42 0.68 -7.79
C LYS A 180 -7.31 0.38 -6.58
N GLN A 181 -7.21 1.21 -5.56
CA GLN A 181 -8.19 1.31 -4.49
C GLN A 181 -8.95 2.64 -4.60
N VAL A 182 -10.28 2.59 -4.61
CA VAL A 182 -11.13 3.78 -4.53
C VAL A 182 -11.44 4.05 -3.05
N VAL A 183 -11.18 5.27 -2.60
CA VAL A 183 -11.47 5.74 -1.25
C VAL A 183 -12.54 6.82 -1.37
N LEU A 184 -13.71 6.59 -0.78
CA LEU A 184 -14.83 7.53 -0.81
C LEU A 184 -15.02 8.17 0.57
N ILE A 185 -15.09 9.50 0.61
CA ILE A 185 -15.21 10.30 1.83
C ILE A 185 -16.55 10.05 2.52
N ASP A 186 -17.61 9.76 1.76
CA ASP A 186 -18.95 9.51 2.27
C ASP A 186 -19.21 8.05 2.67
N GLN A 187 -18.20 7.19 2.57
CA GLN A 187 -18.23 5.80 3.03
C GLN A 187 -17.03 5.53 3.95
N PRO A 188 -16.94 6.23 5.10
CA PRO A 188 -15.89 5.95 6.06
C PRO A 188 -16.03 4.49 6.58
N PRO A 189 -14.93 3.81 6.95
CA PRO A 189 -15.02 2.46 7.50
C PRO A 189 -15.79 2.48 8.83
N SER A 190 -16.57 1.42 9.10
CA SER A 190 -17.42 1.36 10.31
C SER A 190 -16.58 1.19 11.58
N VAL A 191 -17.09 1.74 12.69
CA VAL A 191 -16.41 1.90 13.99
C VAL A 191 -16.43 0.65 14.90
N ASP A 192 -16.92 -0.49 14.39
CA ASP A 192 -17.29 -1.68 15.18
C ASP A 192 -16.27 -2.85 15.21
N GLY A 193 -14.93 -2.65 15.20
CA GLY A 193 -14.07 -3.82 15.47
C GLY A 193 -12.52 -3.73 15.52
N ILE A 194 -12.00 -4.32 16.61
CA ILE A 194 -10.71 -4.95 17.02
C ILE A 194 -9.43 -4.41 16.35
N LEU A 195 -8.88 -3.29 16.84
CA LEU A 195 -7.44 -2.92 16.84
C LEU A 195 -7.23 -1.53 17.50
N ARG A 196 -6.17 -1.38 18.31
CA ARG A 196 -5.84 -0.17 19.10
C ARG A 196 -5.31 1.00 18.24
N ARG A 197 -5.94 2.17 18.40
CA ARG A 197 -5.59 3.47 17.78
C ARG A 197 -4.21 4.01 18.20
N VAL A 198 -3.59 4.77 17.30
CA VAL A 198 -2.87 6.02 17.64
C VAL A 198 -3.87 7.15 17.38
N GLY A 199 -4.14 8.02 18.35
CA GLY A 199 -5.18 9.04 18.20
C GLY A 199 -4.90 9.96 17.02
N ALA A 200 -5.77 9.95 16.00
CA ALA A 200 -5.71 10.96 14.96
C ALA A 200 -6.06 12.31 15.60
N PRO A 201 -5.19 13.33 15.51
CA PRO A 201 -5.48 14.61 16.13
C PRO A 201 -6.75 15.21 15.51
N PRO A 202 -7.62 15.84 16.31
CA PRO A 202 -8.86 16.45 15.82
C PRO A 202 -8.61 17.60 14.83
N VAL A 203 -7.37 18.09 14.77
CA VAL A 203 -6.88 19.13 13.85
C VAL A 203 -5.69 18.55 13.09
N VAL A 204 -5.66 18.78 11.78
CA VAL A 204 -4.51 18.43 10.92
C VAL A 204 -3.22 19.07 11.46
N PRO A 205 -2.12 18.31 11.58
CA PRO A 205 -0.82 18.92 11.87
C PRO A 205 -0.47 19.94 10.79
N SER A 206 -0.09 21.16 11.17
CA SER A 206 0.35 22.18 10.20
C SER A 206 1.51 21.64 9.37
N MET A 207 1.49 21.87 8.05
CA MET A 207 2.62 21.52 7.16
C MET A 207 3.92 22.15 7.70
N PRO A 208 4.93 21.35 8.07
CA PRO A 208 6.17 21.89 8.60
C PRO A 208 6.97 22.66 7.53
N SER A 209 7.77 23.62 7.98
CA SER A 209 8.75 24.31 7.12
C SER A 209 9.79 23.33 6.58
N ARG A 210 10.14 23.46 5.30
CA ARG A 210 11.12 22.60 4.63
C ARG A 210 12.50 22.73 5.29
N GLY A 211 13.11 21.59 5.62
CA GLY A 211 14.46 21.49 6.15
C GLY A 211 15.03 20.13 5.82
N ARG A 212 16.36 20.01 5.75
CA ARG A 212 17.00 18.72 5.51
C ARG A 212 16.79 17.80 6.72
N LEU A 213 16.51 16.53 6.43
CA LEU A 213 16.26 15.48 7.40
C LEU A 213 17.50 14.61 7.57
N ASP A 214 17.81 14.25 8.82
CA ASP A 214 18.89 13.31 9.14
C ASP A 214 18.70 11.96 8.44
N ASN A 215 19.78 11.51 7.81
CA ASN A 215 19.84 10.29 7.03
C ASN A 215 20.69 9.18 7.71
N SER A 216 21.37 9.48 8.82
CA SER A 216 22.39 8.61 9.44
C SER A 216 21.91 7.22 9.85
N ARG A 217 20.61 7.07 10.14
CA ARG A 217 19.99 5.80 10.59
C ARG A 217 19.24 5.04 9.51
N ARG A 218 19.21 5.53 8.26
CA ARG A 218 18.37 4.98 7.20
C ARG A 218 19.18 4.08 6.25
N PRO A 219 18.65 2.90 5.86
CA PRO A 219 19.28 2.06 4.84
C PRO A 219 19.31 2.76 3.47
N SER A 220 20.32 2.49 2.65
CA SER A 220 20.40 2.98 1.27
C SER A 220 19.21 2.49 0.44
N VAL A 221 18.58 3.39 -0.31
CA VAL A 221 17.42 3.06 -1.15
C VAL A 221 17.80 2.56 -2.56
N SER A 222 19.10 2.48 -2.86
CA SER A 222 19.63 2.03 -4.15
C SER A 222 19.54 0.52 -4.28
N GLY A 223 18.52 0.04 -4.99
CA GLY A 223 18.51 -1.31 -5.54
C GLY A 223 19.31 -1.35 -6.84
N GLY A 224 20.58 -1.74 -6.78
CA GLY A 224 21.45 -1.87 -7.95
C GLY A 224 22.87 -2.35 -7.59
N GLU A 225 23.07 -3.66 -7.73
CA GLU A 225 24.33 -4.45 -7.73
C GLU A 225 25.25 -4.50 -6.49
N PRO A 226 25.75 -5.71 -6.12
CA PRO A 226 26.71 -5.87 -5.04
C PRO A 226 28.09 -5.36 -5.48
N ARG A 227 28.56 -4.27 -4.87
CA ARG A 227 29.99 -3.92 -4.93
C ARG A 227 30.80 -4.94 -4.10
N PRO A 228 31.92 -5.44 -4.63
CA PRO A 228 32.71 -6.46 -3.95
C PRO A 228 33.29 -5.90 -2.65
N SER A 229 33.18 -6.71 -1.59
CA SER A 229 33.70 -6.42 -0.27
C SER A 229 35.22 -6.37 -0.27
N SER A 230 35.81 -5.18 -0.16
CA SER A 230 37.18 -5.05 0.34
C SER A 230 37.15 -5.03 1.87
N ARG A 231 37.29 -6.21 2.47
CA ARG A 231 37.75 -6.39 3.84
C ARG A 231 39.02 -5.56 4.07
N ASN A 232 39.05 -4.74 5.12
CA ASN A 232 40.17 -4.62 6.07
C ASN A 232 39.86 -3.54 7.13
N GLY A 233 39.82 -3.93 8.42
CA GLY A 233 39.76 -2.97 9.52
C GLY A 233 39.43 -3.61 10.87
N ARG A 234 40.45 -3.79 11.70
CA ARG A 234 40.43 -4.23 13.11
C ARG A 234 39.49 -3.38 14.00
N PRO A 235 39.00 -3.92 15.15
CA PRO A 235 38.24 -3.14 16.11
C PRO A 235 39.15 -2.31 17.02
N PRO A 236 38.77 -1.09 17.43
CA PRO A 236 39.38 -0.45 18.59
C PRO A 236 38.55 -0.72 19.85
N SER A 237 39.24 -1.23 20.86
CA SER A 237 38.88 -1.17 22.27
C SER A 237 39.05 0.27 22.78
N GLY A 238 38.02 0.84 23.42
CA GLY A 238 38.12 2.16 24.04
C GLY A 238 36.94 2.43 24.96
N SER A 239 37.20 2.34 26.26
CA SER A 239 36.36 2.82 27.35
C SER A 239 36.20 4.34 27.30
N GLU A 240 34.99 4.88 27.54
CA GLU A 240 34.83 6.12 28.32
C GLU A 240 33.38 6.45 28.73
N ARG A 241 33.18 6.46 30.06
CA ARG A 241 32.47 7.42 30.92
C ARG A 241 31.09 7.98 30.50
N ARG A 242 30.08 7.57 31.28
CA ARG A 242 28.80 8.29 31.47
C ARG A 242 28.99 9.50 32.40
N PRO A 243 28.40 10.67 32.12
CA PRO A 243 28.10 11.66 33.14
C PRO A 243 26.67 11.51 33.66
N SER A 244 26.55 11.54 34.98
CA SER A 244 25.32 11.73 35.73
C SER A 244 25.03 13.23 35.90
N SER A 245 23.85 13.69 35.52
CA SER A 245 23.34 15.00 35.95
C SER A 245 21.86 14.89 36.32
N ARG A 246 21.60 15.07 37.61
CA ARG A 246 20.27 15.32 38.19
C ARG A 246 19.82 16.74 37.83
N GLY A 247 18.57 16.89 37.42
CA GLY A 247 17.84 18.16 37.31
C GLY A 247 16.36 17.97 37.70
N PRO A 248 15.65 19.01 38.17
CA PRO A 248 14.59 18.88 39.18
C PRO A 248 13.15 18.92 38.65
N GLY A 249 12.22 18.42 39.47
CA GLY A 249 10.85 18.95 39.61
C GLY A 249 9.82 18.60 38.53
N LEU A 250 9.16 17.45 38.66
CA LEU A 250 7.91 17.14 37.96
C LEU A 250 6.74 17.89 38.61
N GLU A 251 6.30 19.01 38.03
CA GLU A 251 4.94 19.51 38.26
C GLU A 251 3.95 18.71 37.41
N ARG A 252 2.92 18.16 38.06
CA ARG A 252 1.84 17.39 37.42
C ARG A 252 0.96 18.32 36.59
N ALA A 253 0.92 18.08 35.29
CA ALA A 253 -0.11 18.61 34.40
C ALA A 253 -1.46 17.85 34.59
N PRO A 254 -2.61 18.50 34.34
CA PRO A 254 -3.93 18.02 34.73
C PRO A 254 -4.40 16.82 33.89
N SER A 255 -5.06 15.87 34.55
CA SER A 255 -5.71 14.72 33.93
C SER A 255 -6.94 15.16 33.14
N PHE A 256 -6.89 15.07 31.82
CA PHE A 256 -8.09 15.11 30.98
C PHE A 256 -8.69 13.70 30.87
N GLY A 257 -10.00 13.64 31.07
CA GLY A 257 -10.78 12.41 31.28
C GLY A 257 -10.77 11.41 30.14
N ASN A 258 -11.14 10.19 30.50
CA ASN A 258 -11.25 8.98 29.68
C ASN A 258 -11.68 9.24 28.22
N LEU A 259 -10.77 8.95 27.28
CA LEU A 259 -11.06 8.84 25.86
C LEU A 259 -11.50 7.40 25.56
N GLU A 260 -12.80 7.23 25.34
CA GLU A 260 -13.40 5.98 24.90
C GLU A 260 -12.91 5.59 23.49
N SER A 261 -12.65 4.30 23.32
CA SER A 261 -11.87 3.69 22.23
C SER A 261 -12.79 2.92 21.27
N GLU A 262 -12.78 3.23 19.96
CA GLU A 262 -13.56 2.49 18.95
C GLU A 262 -12.72 2.18 17.67
N GLU A 263 -13.06 1.11 16.96
CA GLU A 263 -12.10 0.26 16.23
C GLU A 263 -12.48 0.13 14.73
N LEU A 264 -11.52 0.16 13.77
CA LEU A 264 -11.82 0.17 12.32
C LEU A 264 -11.65 -1.19 11.63
N LEU A 265 -12.66 -1.59 10.86
CA LEU A 265 -12.72 -2.84 10.08
C LEU A 265 -11.94 -2.78 8.76
N GLN A 266 -11.05 -3.76 8.55
CA GLN A 266 -10.48 -4.07 7.24
C GLN A 266 -11.57 -4.67 6.34
N GLN A 267 -12.08 -3.89 5.38
CA GLN A 267 -13.20 -4.28 4.51
C GLN A 267 -12.86 -5.35 3.46
N TYR A 268 -11.60 -5.77 3.33
CA TYR A 268 -11.19 -6.83 2.40
C TYR A 268 -9.87 -7.49 2.85
N GLU A 269 -9.74 -8.79 2.61
CA GLU A 269 -8.47 -9.49 2.77
C GLU A 269 -7.63 -9.26 1.51
N THR A 270 -6.40 -8.73 1.65
CA THR A 270 -5.46 -8.66 0.51
C THR A 270 -4.97 -10.07 0.26
N PRO A 271 -5.24 -10.70 -0.91
CA PRO A 271 -4.70 -12.01 -1.19
C PRO A 271 -3.19 -11.88 -1.37
N LEU A 272 -2.44 -12.22 -0.32
CA LEU A 272 -0.97 -12.27 -0.37
C LEU A 272 -0.47 -13.41 -1.27
N HIS A 273 -1.35 -14.37 -1.53
CA HIS A 273 -1.08 -15.56 -2.33
C HIS A 273 -2.20 -15.74 -3.36
N PRO A 274 -1.93 -16.43 -4.48
CA PRO A 274 -2.96 -16.77 -5.45
C PRO A 274 -4.11 -17.52 -4.75
N CYS A 275 -5.26 -16.87 -4.66
CA CYS A 275 -6.49 -17.46 -4.12
C CYS A 275 -7.56 -17.52 -5.21
N GLY A 276 -8.31 -18.61 -5.25
CA GLY A 276 -9.37 -18.77 -6.25
C GLY A 276 -9.90 -20.20 -6.31
N PHE A 277 -10.83 -20.44 -7.22
CA PHE A 277 -11.43 -21.76 -7.44
C PHE A 277 -10.68 -22.57 -8.52
N ILE A 278 -9.84 -21.91 -9.32
CA ILE A 278 -9.20 -22.48 -10.49
C ILE A 278 -7.72 -22.08 -10.48
N TYR A 279 -6.84 -23.08 -10.55
CA TYR A 279 -5.45 -22.89 -10.94
C TYR A 279 -5.33 -23.27 -12.41
N LYS A 280 -4.82 -22.36 -13.24
CA LYS A 280 -4.55 -22.62 -14.66
C LYS A 280 -3.06 -22.53 -14.90
N LEU A 281 -2.45 -23.64 -15.30
CA LEU A 281 -1.06 -23.69 -15.73
C LEU A 281 -1.01 -23.60 -17.25
N LEU A 282 -0.26 -22.63 -17.77
CA LEU A 282 0.06 -22.54 -19.18
C LEU A 282 1.46 -23.13 -19.37
N LEU A 283 1.52 -24.29 -20.02
CA LEU A 283 2.76 -24.98 -20.32
C LEU A 283 3.28 -24.45 -21.67
N LEU A 284 4.31 -23.60 -21.62
CA LEU A 284 4.72 -22.78 -22.78
C LEU A 284 5.77 -23.45 -23.67
N SER A 285 6.62 -24.30 -23.10
CA SER A 285 7.70 -24.98 -23.82
C SER A 285 8.07 -26.30 -23.15
N THR A 286 8.77 -27.15 -23.89
CA THR A 286 9.27 -28.46 -23.45
C THR A 286 10.79 -28.53 -23.62
N TRP A 287 11.44 -29.51 -22.99
CA TRP A 287 12.90 -29.59 -22.96
C TRP A 287 13.51 -30.26 -24.21
N SER A 288 12.74 -31.08 -24.95
CA SER A 288 13.22 -31.78 -26.15
C SER A 288 12.13 -32.31 -27.11
N ASP A 289 10.85 -32.27 -26.74
CA ASP A 289 9.76 -32.88 -27.51
C ASP A 289 8.81 -31.81 -28.06
N VAL A 290 8.77 -31.63 -29.38
CA VAL A 290 7.98 -30.60 -30.05
C VAL A 290 6.47 -30.88 -30.05
N HIS A 291 6.05 -32.09 -29.69
CA HIS A 291 4.66 -32.55 -29.80
C HIS A 291 4.02 -32.85 -28.43
N TYR A 292 4.79 -33.25 -27.43
CA TYR A 292 4.25 -33.69 -26.15
C TYR A 292 4.90 -33.00 -24.95
N ILE A 293 4.09 -32.75 -23.92
CA ILE A 293 4.56 -32.39 -22.60
C ILE A 293 4.10 -33.42 -21.57
N GLY A 294 5.01 -33.81 -20.68
CA GLY A 294 4.76 -34.72 -19.58
C GLY A 294 5.11 -34.07 -18.25
N LEU A 295 4.32 -34.41 -17.22
CA LEU A 295 4.59 -34.08 -15.83
C LEU A 295 4.41 -35.38 -15.02
N ASP A 296 5.34 -35.65 -14.09
CA ASP A 296 5.22 -36.84 -13.23
C ASP A 296 4.16 -36.64 -12.13
N GLY A 297 4.00 -35.41 -11.66
CA GLY A 297 3.04 -35.06 -10.63
C GLY A 297 2.93 -33.55 -10.45
N LEU A 298 1.78 -33.11 -9.97
CA LEU A 298 1.52 -31.73 -9.61
C LEU A 298 0.80 -31.69 -8.26
N GLU A 299 1.46 -31.08 -7.27
CA GLU A 299 0.93 -30.97 -5.92
C GLU A 299 0.71 -29.49 -5.57
N PHE A 300 -0.43 -29.22 -4.95
CA PHE A 300 -0.76 -27.89 -4.43
C PHE A 300 -0.70 -27.95 -2.91
N TYR A 301 -0.20 -26.90 -2.28
CA TYR A 301 -0.16 -26.79 -0.82
C TYR A 301 -0.79 -25.47 -0.38
N ASP A 302 -1.43 -25.48 0.79
CA ASP A 302 -1.86 -24.26 1.45
C ASP A 302 -0.71 -23.60 2.22
N LEU A 303 -1.00 -22.46 2.84
CA LEU A 303 0.00 -21.66 3.57
C LEU A 303 0.52 -22.36 4.83
N ALA A 304 -0.18 -23.39 5.33
CA ALA A 304 0.28 -24.21 6.44
C ALA A 304 1.09 -25.43 5.95
N GLY A 305 1.40 -25.52 4.65
CA GLY A 305 2.09 -26.65 4.04
C GLY A 305 1.24 -27.91 3.93
N ARG A 306 -0.10 -27.79 4.06
CA ARG A 306 -1.00 -28.94 3.93
C ARG A 306 -1.38 -29.12 2.46
N PRO A 307 -1.42 -30.36 1.94
CA PRO A 307 -1.74 -30.61 0.54
C PRO A 307 -3.19 -30.22 0.23
N LEU A 308 -3.37 -29.41 -0.80
CA LEU A 308 -4.65 -29.09 -1.42
C LEU A 308 -5.00 -30.17 -2.43
N ARG A 309 -6.25 -30.62 -2.42
CA ARG A 309 -6.78 -31.62 -3.37
C ARG A 309 -7.79 -30.97 -4.31
N PRO A 310 -7.40 -30.58 -5.54
CA PRO A 310 -8.35 -30.08 -6.53
C PRO A 310 -9.45 -31.12 -6.77
N LYS A 311 -10.72 -30.68 -6.79
CA LYS A 311 -11.86 -31.58 -7.06
C LYS A 311 -11.88 -32.10 -8.49
N ARG A 312 -11.27 -31.36 -9.42
CA ARG A 312 -11.21 -31.66 -10.85
C ARG A 312 -9.90 -31.11 -11.41
N ALA A 313 -9.30 -31.86 -12.32
CA ALA A 313 -8.24 -31.42 -13.21
C ALA A 313 -8.75 -31.55 -14.65
N HIS A 314 -8.31 -30.65 -15.52
CA HIS A 314 -8.59 -30.76 -16.96
C HIS A 314 -7.37 -30.23 -17.72
N SER A 315 -6.98 -30.91 -18.78
CA SER A 315 -6.08 -30.37 -19.80
C SER A 315 -6.91 -29.97 -21.02
N ASN A 316 -6.45 -28.97 -21.76
CA ASN A 316 -7.11 -28.51 -22.98
C ASN A 316 -7.01 -29.51 -24.14
N HIS A 317 -6.05 -30.45 -24.07
CA HIS A 317 -5.82 -31.47 -25.10
C HIS A 317 -6.13 -32.91 -24.63
N GLY A 318 -6.58 -33.05 -23.38
CA GLY A 318 -6.87 -34.34 -22.76
C GLY A 318 -5.65 -35.25 -22.58
N SER A 319 -5.89 -36.54 -22.35
CA SER A 319 -4.85 -37.57 -22.36
C SER A 319 -4.41 -37.93 -23.79
N ILE A 320 -3.16 -38.37 -23.94
CA ILE A 320 -2.62 -38.96 -25.18
C ILE A 320 -3.48 -40.11 -25.72
N ARG A 321 -4.22 -40.81 -24.85
CA ARG A 321 -5.17 -41.87 -25.24
C ARG A 321 -6.26 -41.38 -26.18
N ASN A 322 -6.59 -40.10 -26.15
CA ASN A 322 -7.62 -39.51 -26.99
C ASN A 322 -7.15 -39.29 -28.44
N LEU A 323 -5.88 -39.56 -28.76
CA LEU A 323 -5.35 -39.50 -30.12
C LEU A 323 -5.60 -40.82 -30.88
N PRO A 324 -5.92 -40.76 -32.19
CA PRO A 324 -6.10 -41.96 -33.00
C PRO A 324 -4.88 -42.89 -32.97
N GLY A 325 -5.10 -44.17 -32.69
CA GLY A 325 -4.05 -45.18 -32.60
C GLY A 325 -3.33 -45.26 -31.25
N MET A 326 -3.74 -44.44 -30.26
CA MET A 326 -3.20 -44.44 -28.89
C MET A 326 -4.21 -44.94 -27.86
N GLU A 327 -5.28 -45.59 -28.28
CA GLU A 327 -6.41 -45.98 -27.42
C GLU A 327 -6.00 -46.98 -26.31
N ALA A 328 -4.92 -47.72 -26.52
CA ALA A 328 -4.36 -48.68 -25.57
C ALA A 328 -3.37 -48.04 -24.56
N ASP A 329 -3.03 -46.75 -24.68
CA ASP A 329 -2.08 -46.09 -23.78
C ASP A 329 -2.62 -46.06 -22.34
N VAL A 330 -1.81 -46.48 -21.36
CA VAL A 330 -2.23 -46.58 -19.95
C VAL A 330 -2.35 -45.23 -19.26
N ARG A 331 -1.75 -44.17 -19.80
CA ARG A 331 -1.77 -42.83 -19.22
C ARG A 331 -3.15 -42.21 -19.43
N THR A 332 -3.75 -41.71 -18.34
CA THR A 332 -5.11 -41.16 -18.33
C THR A 332 -5.11 -39.78 -17.65
N GLU A 333 -6.19 -39.03 -17.82
CA GLU A 333 -6.39 -37.70 -17.22
C GLU A 333 -6.60 -37.73 -15.71
#